data_AF-A0A1J5K6D7-F1
#
_entry.id   AF-A0A1J5K6D7-F1
#
_cell.length_a   1.000
_cell.length_b   1.000
_cell.length_c   1.000
_cell.angle_alpha   90.00
_cell.angle_beta   90.00
_cell.angle_gamma   90.00
#
_symmetry.space_group_name_H-M   'P 1'
#
loop_
_entity.id
_entity.type
_entity.pdbx_description
1 polymer ?
#
loop_
_entity_poly.entity_id
_entity_poly.type
_entity_poly.pdbx_seq_one_letter_code
_entity_poly.pdbx_strand_id
1 'polypeptide(L)'
;MNSIKLLLFLFLHLTINAQSTGELFYFFYPDYYDQGAANYVTNFCHKNNAKLLLQLKKRGADLKEVEVLIIQQDKTKLRLTPQNTRFDDKYAWHVVLFHKGLIYDLNSKYNEEGIDFNEYFPFALGPDTKLSNIMIRIVQGSRFYDYFYEESGEAKKYNANDFVKSFLSKSANIPLSPASMLKWYIEL
;
A
#
# COMPACT_ATOMS: atom_id res chain seq x y z
N MET A 1 -7.89 -5.20 49.70
CA MET A 1 -9.05 -5.12 48.77
C MET A 1 -9.02 -3.92 47.82
N ASN A 2 -8.40 -2.79 48.16
CA ASN A 2 -8.35 -1.61 47.28
C ASN A 2 -7.36 -1.72 46.11
N SER A 3 -6.27 -2.48 46.27
CA SER A 3 -5.22 -2.61 45.25
C SER A 3 -5.67 -3.37 43.99
N ILE A 4 -6.55 -4.37 44.14
CA ILE A 4 -7.10 -5.16 43.02
C ILE A 4 -8.07 -4.31 42.18
N LYS A 5 -8.91 -3.49 42.83
CA LYS A 5 -9.82 -2.56 42.14
C LYS A 5 -9.07 -1.48 41.37
N LEU A 6 -7.97 -0.96 41.93
CA LEU A 6 -7.10 0.01 41.27
C LEU A 6 -6.41 -0.59 40.03
N LEU A 7 -5.91 -1.83 40.14
CA LEU A 7 -5.29 -2.56 39.02
C LEU A 7 -6.29 -2.82 37.88
N LEU A 8 -7.53 -3.22 38.23
CA LEU A 8 -8.62 -3.41 37.27
C LEU A 8 -9.04 -2.10 36.60
N PHE A 9 -9.07 -0.98 37.32
CA PHE A 9 -9.40 0.33 36.75
C PHE A 9 -8.32 0.83 35.78
N LEU A 10 -7.04 0.63 36.12
CA LEU A 10 -5.91 0.92 35.23
C LEU A 10 -5.93 0.03 33.97
N PHE A 11 -6.22 -1.27 34.11
CA PHE A 11 -6.39 -2.17 32.97
C PHE A 11 -7.59 -1.79 32.08
N LEU A 12 -8.69 -1.33 32.69
CA LEU A 12 -9.87 -0.87 31.94
C LEU A 12 -9.56 0.41 31.15
N HIS A 13 -8.83 1.37 31.73
CA HIS A 13 -8.46 2.61 31.01
C HIS A 13 -7.41 2.39 29.90
N LEU A 14 -6.52 1.40 30.06
CA LEU A 14 -5.53 1.06 29.04
C LEU A 14 -6.14 0.38 27.81
N THR A 15 -7.25 -0.34 27.98
CA THR A 15 -7.95 -1.02 26.87
C THR A 15 -8.91 -0.12 26.10
N ILE A 16 -9.41 0.97 26.71
CA ILE A 16 -10.36 1.91 26.09
C ILE A 16 -9.71 2.81 25.02
N ASN A 17 -8.38 2.89 24.95
CA ASN A 17 -7.67 3.75 23.98
C ASN A 17 -6.96 2.97 22.86
N ALA A 18 -7.20 1.66 22.72
CA ALA A 18 -6.68 0.90 21.60
C ALA A 18 -7.48 1.25 20.33
N GLN A 19 -6.95 2.17 19.52
CA GLN A 19 -7.52 2.50 18.21
C GLN A 19 -7.45 1.28 17.30
N SER A 20 -8.55 0.97 16.63
CA SER A 20 -8.60 -0.07 15.61
C SER A 20 -7.81 0.36 14.36
N THR A 21 -7.32 -0.61 13.57
CA THR A 21 -6.64 -0.33 12.30
C THR A 21 -7.48 0.54 11.36
N GLY A 22 -8.82 0.37 11.39
CA GLY A 22 -9.74 1.20 10.61
C GLY A 22 -9.81 2.65 11.06
N GLU A 23 -9.84 2.90 12.37
CA GLU A 23 -9.77 4.27 12.91
C GLU A 23 -8.42 4.92 12.56
N LEU A 24 -7.34 4.15 12.57
CA LEU A 24 -6.02 4.66 12.16
C LEU A 24 -6.00 5.09 10.69
N PHE A 25 -6.62 4.32 9.79
CA PHE A 25 -6.80 4.78 8.41
C PHE A 25 -7.64 6.05 8.35
N TYR A 26 -8.82 6.05 8.98
CA TYR A 26 -9.75 7.18 8.94
C TYR A 26 -9.11 8.49 9.42
N PHE A 27 -8.40 8.47 10.55
CA PHE A 27 -7.84 9.68 11.15
C PHE A 27 -6.51 10.13 10.56
N PHE A 28 -5.69 9.20 10.05
CA PHE A 28 -4.31 9.53 9.67
C PHE A 28 -4.02 9.39 8.17
N TYR A 29 -4.81 8.64 7.42
CA TYR A 29 -4.58 8.50 5.98
C TYR A 29 -4.66 9.83 5.22
N PRO A 30 -5.61 10.77 5.50
CA PRO A 30 -5.62 12.07 4.82
C PRO A 30 -4.30 12.84 4.99
N ASP A 31 -3.80 12.93 6.23
CA ASP A 31 -2.50 13.54 6.52
C ASP A 31 -1.36 12.84 5.76
N TYR A 32 -1.38 11.51 5.70
CA TYR A 32 -0.39 10.74 4.94
C TYR A 32 -0.51 10.93 3.44
N TYR A 33 -1.71 11.07 2.93
CA TYR A 33 -1.97 11.29 1.52
C TYR A 33 -1.41 12.66 1.10
N ASP A 34 -1.57 13.69 1.93
CA ASP A 34 -1.06 15.02 1.65
C ASP A 34 0.42 15.22 1.95
N GLN A 35 0.89 14.83 3.14
CA GLN A 35 2.32 14.90 3.47
C GLN A 35 3.14 13.89 2.68
N GLY A 36 2.55 12.74 2.38
CA GLY A 36 3.14 11.71 1.54
C GLY A 36 3.33 12.18 0.11
N ALA A 37 2.56 13.17 -0.36
CA ALA A 37 2.77 13.77 -1.67
C ALA A 37 4.13 14.45 -1.84
N ALA A 38 4.57 15.19 -0.81
CA ALA A 38 5.87 15.85 -0.81
C ALA A 38 7.03 14.85 -0.76
N ASN A 39 6.78 13.66 -0.21
CA ASN A 39 7.78 12.61 -0.01
C ASN A 39 7.60 11.41 -0.96
N TYR A 40 6.68 11.52 -1.93
CA TYR A 40 6.34 10.45 -2.84
C TYR A 40 7.48 10.27 -3.83
N VAL A 41 8.01 9.05 -3.91
CA VAL A 41 9.05 8.74 -4.91
C VAL A 41 8.38 8.16 -6.15
N THR A 42 8.34 8.93 -7.22
CA THR A 42 7.79 8.54 -8.54
C THR A 42 8.38 7.22 -9.01
N ASN A 43 7.54 6.31 -9.49
CA ASN A 43 7.82 4.94 -9.92
C ASN A 43 8.19 3.96 -8.81
N PHE A 44 8.02 4.32 -7.53
CA PHE A 44 8.28 3.46 -6.38
C PHE A 44 7.06 3.27 -5.47
N CYS A 45 5.87 3.09 -6.04
CA CYS A 45 4.61 2.88 -5.31
C CYS A 45 4.71 1.82 -4.20
N HIS A 46 5.42 0.71 -4.43
CA HIS A 46 5.72 -0.32 -3.42
C HIS A 46 6.46 0.23 -2.18
N LYS A 47 7.50 1.08 -2.36
CA LYS A 47 8.20 1.72 -1.24
C LYS A 47 7.34 2.78 -0.56
N ASN A 48 6.55 3.53 -1.34
CA ASN A 48 5.65 4.55 -0.80
C ASN A 48 4.58 3.90 0.10
N ASN A 49 3.97 2.79 -0.34
CA ASN A 49 3.02 2.02 0.47
C ASN A 49 3.69 1.31 1.66
N ALA A 50 4.93 0.84 1.52
CA ALA A 50 5.68 0.29 2.65
C ALA A 50 5.92 1.35 3.75
N LYS A 51 6.24 2.59 3.37
CA LYS A 51 6.35 3.71 4.32
C LYS A 51 5.01 4.01 5.01
N LEU A 52 3.89 3.93 4.30
CA LEU A 52 2.57 4.06 4.90
C LEU A 52 2.30 2.96 5.94
N LEU A 53 2.62 1.69 5.63
CA LEU A 53 2.51 0.59 6.59
C LEU A 53 3.40 0.81 7.83
N LEU A 54 4.62 1.33 7.66
CA LEU A 54 5.49 1.69 8.79
C LEU A 54 4.83 2.72 9.70
N GLN A 55 4.18 3.72 9.12
CA GLN A 55 3.54 4.80 9.88
C GLN A 55 2.27 4.36 10.60
N LEU A 56 1.49 3.46 9.98
CA LEU A 56 0.36 2.80 10.61
C LEU A 56 0.82 1.91 11.76
N LYS A 57 1.87 1.09 11.56
CA LYS A 57 2.44 0.24 12.61
C LYS A 57 2.95 1.05 13.80
N LYS A 58 3.63 2.18 13.57
CA LYS A 58 4.07 3.10 14.63
C LYS A 58 2.93 3.68 15.47
N ARG A 59 1.71 3.69 14.93
CA ARG A 59 0.49 4.12 15.62
C ARG A 59 -0.31 2.97 16.23
N GLY A 60 0.19 1.74 16.16
CA GLY A 60 -0.43 0.57 16.76
C GLY A 60 -1.35 -0.21 15.82
N ALA A 61 -1.34 0.04 14.51
CA ALA A 61 -2.12 -0.76 13.56
C ALA A 61 -1.68 -2.23 13.58
N ASP A 62 -2.65 -3.15 13.56
CA ASP A 62 -2.36 -4.55 13.27
C ASP A 62 -2.25 -4.73 11.76
N LEU A 63 -1.01 -4.78 11.25
CA LEU A 63 -0.75 -4.95 9.82
C LEU A 63 -1.24 -6.30 9.27
N LYS A 64 -1.65 -7.26 10.11
CA LYS A 64 -2.29 -8.49 9.66
C LYS A 64 -3.71 -8.26 9.15
N GLU A 65 -4.37 -7.18 9.57
CA GLU A 65 -5.70 -6.77 9.11
C GLU A 65 -5.66 -5.99 7.78
N VAL A 66 -4.47 -5.55 7.37
CA VAL A 66 -4.26 -4.81 6.12
C VAL A 66 -3.83 -5.77 5.03
N GLU A 67 -4.42 -5.64 3.85
CA GLU A 67 -3.97 -6.31 2.64
C GLU A 67 -3.21 -5.34 1.74
N VAL A 68 -2.22 -5.86 1.03
CA VAL A 68 -1.50 -5.13 -0.01
C VAL A 68 -1.92 -5.75 -1.34
N LEU A 69 -2.55 -4.93 -2.17
CA LEU A 69 -2.94 -5.33 -3.52
C LEU A 69 -1.84 -4.93 -4.49
N ILE A 70 -1.30 -5.92 -5.18
CA ILE A 70 -0.36 -5.73 -6.28
C ILE A 70 -1.15 -5.93 -7.56
N ILE A 71 -1.50 -4.81 -8.18
CA ILE A 71 -2.22 -4.73 -9.45
C ILE A 71 -1.20 -4.91 -10.55
N GLN A 72 -1.43 -5.84 -11.47
CA GLN A 72 -0.50 -6.18 -12.52
C GLN A 72 -1.21 -6.25 -13.86
N GLN A 73 -0.50 -5.84 -14.92
CA GLN A 73 -0.94 -6.10 -16.28
C GLN A 73 -0.58 -7.53 -16.69
N ASP A 74 -1.57 -8.29 -17.16
CA ASP A 74 -1.36 -9.54 -17.89
C ASP A 74 -0.72 -9.23 -19.26
N LYS A 75 0.39 -9.92 -19.57
CA LYS A 75 1.12 -9.78 -20.85
C LYS A 75 0.26 -10.03 -22.09
N THR A 76 -0.81 -10.81 -21.95
CA THR A 76 -1.70 -11.23 -23.04
C THR A 76 -2.88 -10.28 -23.25
N LYS A 77 -3.05 -9.28 -22.39
CA LYS A 77 -4.22 -8.38 -22.38
C LYS A 77 -3.84 -6.98 -22.84
N LEU A 78 -4.87 -6.20 -23.19
CA LEU A 78 -4.72 -4.79 -23.53
C LEU A 78 -4.07 -4.02 -22.37
N ARG A 79 -3.29 -3.00 -22.73
CA ARG A 79 -2.58 -2.16 -21.78
C ARG A 79 -3.54 -1.42 -20.86
N LEU A 80 -3.27 -1.49 -19.56
CA LEU A 80 -3.92 -0.65 -18.57
C LEU A 80 -3.29 0.75 -18.65
N THR A 81 -4.11 1.77 -18.85
CA THR A 81 -3.66 3.17 -18.88
C THR A 81 -4.32 3.88 -17.71
N PRO A 82 -3.54 4.26 -16.68
CA PRO A 82 -4.07 5.03 -15.55
C PRO A 82 -4.62 6.37 -16.02
N GLN A 83 -5.80 6.77 -15.52
CA GLN A 83 -6.49 8.01 -15.92
C GLN A 83 -6.44 9.07 -14.82
N ASN A 84 -6.54 8.66 -13.56
CA ASN A 84 -6.69 9.57 -12.42
C ASN A 84 -5.50 9.50 -11.46
N THR A 85 -4.28 9.66 -12.00
CA THR A 85 -3.04 9.55 -11.23
C THR A 85 -2.46 10.89 -10.82
N ARG A 86 -1.95 10.98 -9.59
CA ARG A 86 -1.31 12.15 -9.01
C ARG A 86 0.15 12.28 -9.42
N PHE A 87 0.88 11.18 -9.54
CA PHE A 87 2.32 11.16 -9.83
C PHE A 87 2.70 10.26 -11.02
N ASP A 88 2.43 8.96 -10.92
CA ASP A 88 2.86 7.97 -11.90
C ASP A 88 1.79 7.84 -13.00
N ASP A 89 2.08 8.34 -14.20
CA ASP A 89 1.16 8.34 -15.35
C ASP A 89 1.18 7.03 -16.16
N LYS A 90 2.17 6.16 -15.90
CA LYS A 90 2.34 4.86 -16.56
C LYS A 90 2.99 3.85 -15.62
N TYR A 91 2.38 2.69 -15.44
CA TYR A 91 2.96 1.58 -14.69
C TYR A 91 2.57 0.21 -15.27
N ALA A 92 3.49 -0.78 -15.20
CA ALA A 92 3.21 -2.17 -15.59
C ALA A 92 2.58 -2.97 -14.44
N TRP A 93 2.78 -2.48 -13.21
CA TRP A 93 2.20 -2.98 -11.98
C TRP A 93 2.13 -1.81 -10.98
N HIS A 94 1.18 -1.87 -10.06
CA HIS A 94 0.94 -0.84 -9.05
C HIS A 94 0.65 -1.49 -7.70
N VAL A 95 0.97 -0.78 -6.62
CA VAL A 95 0.76 -1.27 -5.26
C VAL A 95 -0.15 -0.29 -4.54
N VAL A 96 -1.17 -0.83 -3.88
CA VAL A 96 -2.10 -0.09 -3.03
C VAL A 96 -2.37 -0.88 -1.75
N LEU A 97 -2.85 -0.22 -0.70
CA LEU A 97 -3.34 -0.91 0.49
C LEU A 97 -4.85 -1.12 0.38
N PHE A 98 -5.34 -2.21 0.98
CA PHE A 98 -6.75 -2.53 1.09
C PHE A 98 -7.08 -2.87 2.54
N HIS A 99 -8.17 -2.30 3.04
CA HIS A 99 -8.65 -2.59 4.38
C HIS A 99 -10.16 -2.29 4.46
N LYS A 100 -10.94 -3.26 4.94
CA LYS A 100 -12.41 -3.16 5.13
C LYS A 100 -13.18 -2.60 3.93
N GLY A 101 -12.87 -3.09 2.71
CA GLY A 101 -13.59 -2.70 1.50
C GLY A 101 -13.06 -1.44 0.81
N LEU A 102 -12.12 -0.72 1.43
CA LEU A 102 -11.53 0.50 0.89
C LEU A 102 -10.12 0.25 0.35
N ILE A 103 -9.81 0.86 -0.79
CA ILE A 103 -8.48 0.96 -1.38
C ILE A 103 -7.87 2.32 -1.04
N TYR A 104 -6.66 2.27 -0.49
CA TYR A 104 -5.84 3.43 -0.17
C TYR A 104 -4.68 3.51 -1.18
N ASP A 105 -4.83 4.41 -2.14
CA ASP A 105 -3.87 4.62 -3.22
C ASP A 105 -3.24 6.03 -3.15
N LEU A 106 -1.99 6.09 -2.70
CA LEU A 106 -1.23 7.34 -2.64
C LEU A 106 -1.03 8.01 -4.01
N ASN A 107 -1.15 7.25 -5.10
CA ASN A 107 -1.04 7.76 -6.47
C ASN A 107 -2.39 8.14 -7.08
N SER A 108 -3.52 7.89 -6.41
CA SER A 108 -4.83 8.36 -6.87
C SER A 108 -4.93 9.87 -6.72
N LYS A 109 -5.63 10.57 -7.63
CA LYS A 109 -6.07 11.96 -7.41
C LYS A 109 -7.31 11.99 -6.51
N TYR A 110 -7.46 13.09 -5.75
CA TYR A 110 -8.64 13.50 -4.99
C TYR A 110 -9.27 12.46 -4.04
N ASN A 111 -8.49 11.51 -3.50
CA ASN A 111 -9.03 10.41 -2.68
C ASN A 111 -8.27 10.25 -1.37
N GLU A 112 -8.38 11.25 -0.50
CA GLU A 112 -7.76 11.29 0.83
C GLU A 112 -8.47 10.41 1.87
N GLU A 113 -9.64 9.85 1.54
CA GLU A 113 -10.43 8.97 2.43
C GLU A 113 -10.35 7.47 2.04
N GLY A 114 -9.67 7.17 0.93
CA GLY A 114 -9.74 5.86 0.27
C GLY A 114 -10.93 5.76 -0.69
N ILE A 115 -10.98 4.69 -1.47
CA ILE A 115 -11.97 4.46 -2.53
C ILE A 115 -12.62 3.10 -2.33
N ASP A 116 -13.94 2.98 -2.48
CA ASP A 116 -14.59 1.68 -2.47
C ASP A 116 -13.97 0.75 -3.53
N PHE A 117 -13.73 -0.50 -3.15
CA PHE A 117 -13.10 -1.48 -4.03
C PHE A 117 -13.80 -1.62 -5.39
N ASN A 118 -15.13 -1.56 -5.42
CA ASN A 118 -15.91 -1.71 -6.66
C ASN A 118 -15.80 -0.49 -7.57
N GLU A 119 -15.54 0.68 -6.99
CA GLU A 119 -15.40 1.95 -7.71
C GLU A 119 -13.94 2.23 -8.12
N TYR A 120 -12.98 1.63 -7.42
CA TYR A 120 -11.56 1.87 -7.60
C TYR A 120 -11.08 1.65 -9.04
N PHE A 121 -11.33 0.48 -9.64
CA PHE A 121 -10.79 0.18 -10.97
C PHE A 121 -11.40 1.04 -12.08
N PRO A 122 -12.74 1.24 -12.15
CA PRO A 122 -13.34 2.22 -13.04
C PRO A 122 -12.78 3.62 -12.85
N PHE A 123 -12.57 4.05 -11.61
CA PHE A 123 -11.99 5.35 -11.30
C PHE A 123 -10.53 5.46 -11.76
N ALA A 124 -9.68 4.51 -11.39
CA ALA A 124 -8.23 4.59 -11.58
C ALA A 124 -7.82 4.36 -13.04
N LEU A 125 -8.53 3.48 -13.75
CA LEU A 125 -8.17 3.00 -15.09
C LEU A 125 -9.17 3.44 -16.19
N GLY A 126 -10.30 4.03 -15.79
CA GLY A 126 -11.38 4.45 -16.69
C GLY A 126 -12.54 3.46 -16.73
N PRO A 127 -13.78 3.93 -17.01
CA PRO A 127 -15.01 3.15 -16.88
C PRO A 127 -15.09 1.95 -17.85
N ASP A 128 -14.39 2.02 -18.98
CA ASP A 128 -14.36 0.96 -19.99
C ASP A 128 -13.37 -0.17 -19.67
N THR A 129 -12.65 -0.07 -18.54
CA THR A 129 -11.68 -1.08 -18.14
C THR A 129 -12.37 -2.38 -17.77
N LYS A 130 -12.12 -3.44 -18.54
CA LYS A 130 -12.57 -4.78 -18.21
C LYS A 130 -11.73 -5.33 -17.06
N LEU A 131 -12.37 -5.66 -15.93
CA LEU A 131 -11.71 -6.30 -14.78
C LEU A 131 -10.95 -7.59 -15.16
N SER A 132 -11.39 -8.29 -16.20
CA SER A 132 -10.69 -9.46 -16.76
C SER A 132 -9.29 -9.17 -17.33
N ASN A 133 -8.93 -7.89 -17.51
CA ASN A 133 -7.60 -7.46 -17.94
C ASN A 133 -6.67 -7.15 -16.76
N ILE A 134 -7.18 -7.24 -15.53
CA ILE A 134 -6.49 -6.87 -14.31
C ILE A 134 -6.12 -8.15 -13.56
N MET A 135 -4.84 -8.31 -13.27
CA MET A 135 -4.38 -9.32 -12.33
C MET A 135 -4.14 -8.67 -10.98
N ILE A 136 -4.67 -9.26 -9.91
CA ILE A 136 -4.42 -8.80 -8.55
C ILE A 136 -3.73 -9.91 -7.79
N ARG A 137 -2.62 -9.57 -7.13
CA ARG A 137 -2.05 -10.40 -6.07
C ARG A 137 -2.30 -9.75 -4.73
N ILE A 138 -2.80 -10.54 -3.80
CA ILE A 138 -3.10 -10.12 -2.43
C ILE A 138 -1.99 -10.64 -1.54
N VAL A 139 -1.41 -9.74 -0.74
CA VAL A 139 -0.34 -10.04 0.21
C VAL A 139 -0.73 -9.45 1.56
N GLN A 140 -0.52 -10.19 2.64
CA GLN A 140 -0.75 -9.64 3.98
C GLN A 140 0.19 -8.45 4.24
N GLY A 141 -0.32 -7.39 4.85
CA GLY A 141 0.40 -6.16 5.17
C GLY A 141 1.63 -6.41 6.04
N SER A 142 1.54 -7.29 7.03
CA SER A 142 2.68 -7.72 7.86
C SER A 142 3.81 -8.32 7.01
N ARG A 143 3.51 -9.27 6.12
CA ARG A 143 4.50 -9.89 5.23
C ARG A 143 5.13 -8.86 4.29
N PHE A 144 4.33 -7.95 3.74
CA PHE A 144 4.86 -6.91 2.87
C PHE A 144 5.74 -5.93 3.65
N TYR A 145 5.34 -5.54 4.86
CA TYR A 145 6.13 -4.72 5.77
C TYR A 145 7.48 -5.36 6.11
N ASP A 146 7.47 -6.65 6.51
CA ASP A 146 8.67 -7.39 6.92
C ASP A 146 9.72 -7.50 5.80
N TYR A 147 9.31 -7.34 4.54
CA TYR A 147 10.24 -7.27 3.42
C TYR A 147 11.06 -5.97 3.41
N PHE A 148 10.45 -4.85 3.77
CA PHE A 148 11.09 -3.53 3.73
C PHE A 148 11.70 -3.10 5.06
N TYR A 149 11.20 -3.64 6.17
CA TYR A 149 11.57 -3.17 7.50
C TYR A 149 11.81 -4.33 8.47
N GLU A 150 12.63 -4.07 9.47
CA GLU A 150 12.72 -4.89 10.67
C GLU A 150 11.50 -4.66 11.58
N GLU A 151 11.32 -5.54 12.56
CA GLU A 151 10.28 -5.37 13.58
C GLU A 151 10.41 -4.04 14.33
N SER A 152 11.65 -3.58 14.54
CA SER A 152 11.99 -2.28 15.14
C SER A 152 11.59 -1.06 14.31
N GLY A 153 11.23 -1.26 13.03
CA GLY A 153 10.96 -0.17 12.09
C GLY A 153 12.17 0.34 11.33
N GLU A 154 13.35 -0.24 11.53
CA GLU A 154 14.54 0.05 10.75
C GLU A 154 14.41 -0.48 9.32
N ALA A 155 14.90 0.27 8.34
CA ALA A 155 14.77 -0.10 6.92
C ALA A 155 15.78 -1.20 6.54
N LYS A 156 15.29 -2.26 5.89
CA LYS A 156 16.12 -3.31 5.29
C LYS A 156 16.76 -2.82 4.00
N LYS A 157 17.88 -3.45 3.62
CA LYS A 157 18.48 -3.25 2.29
C LYS A 157 17.52 -3.77 1.23
N TYR A 158 17.02 -2.87 0.41
CA TYR A 158 16.06 -3.18 -0.64
C TYR A 158 16.70 -3.90 -1.84
N ASN A 159 16.07 -4.97 -2.32
CA ASN A 159 16.49 -5.74 -3.49
C ASN A 159 15.40 -5.79 -4.57
N ALA A 160 15.70 -5.29 -5.76
CA ALA A 160 14.76 -5.28 -6.90
C ALA A 160 14.30 -6.67 -7.33
N ASN A 161 15.30 -7.54 -7.52
CA ASN A 161 15.11 -8.85 -8.13
C ASN A 161 14.35 -9.77 -7.17
N ASP A 162 14.64 -9.63 -5.87
CA ASP A 162 13.92 -10.38 -4.86
C ASP A 162 12.48 -9.89 -4.70
N PHE A 163 12.23 -8.59 -4.81
CA PHE A 163 10.86 -8.03 -4.79
C PHE A 163 10.02 -8.61 -5.93
N VAL A 164 10.57 -8.60 -7.15
CA VAL A 164 9.91 -9.17 -8.33
C VAL A 164 9.58 -10.64 -8.11
N LYS A 165 10.51 -11.44 -7.60
CA LYS A 165 10.30 -12.87 -7.34
C LYS A 165 9.28 -13.13 -6.23
N SER A 166 9.32 -12.32 -5.18
CA SER A 166 8.50 -12.49 -3.98
C SER A 166 7.04 -12.07 -4.18
N PHE A 167 6.82 -11.03 -5.01
CA PHE A 167 5.54 -10.34 -5.05
C PHE A 167 4.86 -10.32 -6.42
N LEU A 168 5.62 -10.31 -7.53
CA LEU A 168 5.04 -10.27 -8.87
C LEU A 168 4.75 -11.67 -9.43
N SER A 169 3.67 -11.82 -10.21
CA SER A 169 3.41 -13.05 -10.98
C SER A 169 4.40 -13.23 -12.13
N LYS A 170 4.77 -14.48 -12.46
CA LYS A 170 5.57 -14.82 -13.65
C LYS A 170 4.88 -14.40 -14.96
N SER A 171 3.54 -14.40 -14.96
CA SER A 171 2.71 -14.00 -16.10
C SER A 171 2.52 -12.49 -16.22
N ALA A 172 2.91 -11.72 -15.19
CA ALA A 172 2.81 -10.27 -15.22
C ALA A 172 3.82 -9.68 -16.20
N ASN A 173 3.45 -8.56 -16.82
CA ASN A 173 4.38 -7.76 -17.61
C ASN A 173 5.45 -7.16 -16.68
N ILE A 174 6.71 -7.55 -16.90
CA ILE A 174 7.91 -7.07 -16.17
C ILE A 174 8.45 -5.90 -17.02
N PRO A 175 8.91 -4.78 -16.44
CA PRO A 175 8.56 -3.43 -16.89
C PRO A 175 9.06 -3.05 -18.29
N LEU A 176 8.28 -2.18 -18.95
CA LEU A 176 8.59 -1.53 -20.23
C LEU A 176 8.85 -0.02 -20.10
N SER A 177 9.02 0.53 -18.89
CA SER A 177 9.57 1.88 -18.75
C SER A 177 11.05 1.79 -18.40
N PRO A 178 11.94 2.17 -19.33
CA PRO A 178 13.30 2.49 -19.00
C PRO A 178 13.33 3.50 -17.85
N ALA A 179 12.39 4.42 -17.62
CA ALA A 179 12.49 5.35 -16.49
C ALA A 179 12.39 4.68 -15.10
N SER A 180 11.62 3.58 -14.97
CA SER A 180 11.53 2.81 -13.71
C SER A 180 12.59 1.71 -13.59
N MET A 181 13.44 1.49 -14.60
CA MET A 181 14.59 0.56 -14.58
C MET A 181 15.95 1.22 -14.82
N LEU A 182 16.00 2.41 -15.43
CA LEU A 182 17.22 3.18 -15.76
C LEU A 182 17.83 3.77 -14.50
N LYS A 183 17.02 4.11 -13.48
CA LYS A 183 17.54 4.42 -12.14
C LYS A 183 18.17 3.22 -11.43
N TRP A 184 18.00 1.99 -11.95
CA TRP A 184 18.43 0.76 -11.30
C TRP A 184 19.65 0.14 -11.98
N TYR A 185 20.01 0.63 -13.17
CA TYR A 185 21.21 0.23 -13.91
C TYR A 185 22.40 1.19 -13.73
N ILE A 186 22.21 2.37 -13.13
CA ILE A 186 23.25 3.41 -13.02
C ILE A 186 24.03 3.35 -11.68
N GLU A 187 23.75 2.39 -10.79
CA GLU A 187 24.56 2.14 -9.59
C GLU A 187 25.24 0.75 -9.62
N LEU A 188 25.98 0.48 -10.70
CA LEU A 188 27.11 -0.46 -10.70
C LEU A 188 28.38 0.29 -11.05
#